data_AF-A0A817PP78-F1
#
_entry.id   AF-A0A817PP78-F1
#
_cell.length_a   1.000
_cell.length_b   1.000
_cell.length_c   1.000
_cell.angle_alpha   90.00
_cell.angle_beta   90.00
_cell.angle_gamma   90.00
#
_symmetry.space_group_name_H-M   'P 1'
#
loop_
_entity.id
_entity.type
_entity.pdbx_description
1 polymer ?
#
loop_
_entity_poly.entity_id
_entity_poly.type
_entity_poly.pdbx_seq_one_letter_code
_entity_poly.pdbx_strand_id
1 'polypeptide(L)'
;MKVVIALCVLFVGAYCVPVLDEQLNNQWNLFKRVHEKQYNSVEEEANRRNIWEANLAKIQKHNLEADLGIHTYTLGMNRFGDMTHEEFKKQMNGFKMSAKTETTEFDRHTFLAPSNVAIPDA
;
A
#
# COMPACT_ATOMS: atom_id res chain seq x y z
N MET A 1 -34.29 22.96 -30.73
CA MET A 1 -33.31 21.88 -30.96
C MET A 1 -31.90 22.19 -30.42
N LYS A 2 -31.46 23.45 -30.31
CA LYS A 2 -30.15 23.78 -29.73
C LYS A 2 -30.09 23.63 -28.20
N VAL A 3 -31.21 23.85 -27.50
CA VAL A 3 -31.31 23.78 -26.02
C VAL A 3 -31.33 22.35 -25.49
N VAL A 4 -31.91 21.40 -26.23
CA VAL A 4 -31.93 19.97 -25.84
C VAL A 4 -30.53 19.36 -25.95
N ILE A 5 -29.77 19.74 -26.99
CA ILE A 5 -28.39 19.31 -27.17
C ILE A 5 -27.50 19.87 -26.04
N ALA A 6 -27.72 21.11 -25.60
CA ALA A 6 -26.96 21.69 -24.50
C ALA A 6 -27.20 20.98 -23.15
N LEU A 7 -28.40 20.46 -22.89
CA LEU A 7 -28.69 19.68 -21.67
C LEU A 7 -28.04 18.29 -21.67
N CYS A 8 -27.87 17.66 -22.83
CA CYS A 8 -27.19 16.36 -22.94
C CYS A 8 -25.67 16.48 -22.72
N VAL A 9 -25.05 17.61 -23.05
CA VAL A 9 -23.59 17.81 -22.85
C VAL A 9 -23.26 18.13 -21.39
N LEU A 10 -24.19 18.73 -20.64
CA LEU A 10 -23.98 19.04 -19.21
C LEU A 10 -24.05 17.80 -18.30
N PHE A 11 -24.64 16.69 -18.74
CA PHE A 11 -24.71 15.45 -17.95
C PHE A 11 -23.47 14.55 -18.08
N VAL A 12 -22.55 14.83 -19.01
CA VAL A 12 -21.33 14.03 -19.23
C VAL A 12 -20.19 14.44 -18.30
N GLY A 13 -20.27 15.61 -17.67
CA GLY A 13 -19.23 16.11 -16.77
C GLY A 13 -19.49 15.78 -15.30
N ALA A 14 -19.10 14.60 -14.83
CA ALA A 14 -18.64 14.33 -13.44
C ALA A 14 -18.54 12.84 -13.07
N TYR A 15 -18.99 11.91 -13.91
CA TYR A 15 -18.80 10.49 -13.63
C TYR A 15 -17.45 10.04 -14.21
N CYS A 16 -16.38 10.21 -13.44
CA CYS A 16 -15.17 9.41 -13.64
C CYS A 16 -15.54 7.97 -13.27
N VAL A 17 -16.20 7.26 -14.18
CA VAL A 17 -16.34 5.82 -14.05
C VAL A 17 -14.96 5.27 -14.39
N PRO A 18 -14.28 4.64 -13.44
CA PRO A 18 -13.00 4.04 -13.73
C PRO A 18 -13.26 2.92 -14.74
N VAL A 19 -12.68 3.08 -15.94
CA VAL A 19 -12.81 2.10 -17.01
C VAL A 19 -11.98 0.89 -16.61
N LEU A 20 -12.66 -0.15 -16.13
CA LEU A 20 -12.06 -1.43 -15.81
C LEU A 20 -11.61 -2.12 -17.08
N ASP A 21 -10.38 -2.64 -17.10
CA ASP A 21 -9.88 -3.39 -18.24
C ASP A 21 -10.50 -4.80 -18.25
N GLU A 22 -11.38 -5.04 -19.23
CA GLU A 22 -12.05 -6.31 -19.43
C GLU A 22 -11.08 -7.48 -19.64
N GLN A 23 -9.89 -7.21 -20.21
CA GLN A 23 -8.87 -8.24 -20.45
C GLN A 23 -8.33 -8.82 -19.14
N LEU A 24 -8.37 -8.05 -18.05
CA LEU A 24 -7.87 -8.46 -16.74
C LEU A 24 -8.92 -9.16 -15.87
N ASN A 25 -10.15 -9.35 -16.35
CA ASN A 25 -11.24 -9.98 -15.59
C ASN A 25 -10.89 -11.40 -15.11
N ASN A 26 -10.23 -12.18 -15.94
CA ASN A 26 -9.79 -13.54 -15.56
C ASN A 26 -8.74 -13.50 -14.43
N GLN A 27 -7.80 -12.56 -14.50
CA GLN A 27 -6.79 -12.37 -13.47
C GLN A 27 -7.40 -11.83 -12.17
N TRP A 28 -8.41 -10.96 -12.26
CA TRP A 28 -9.19 -10.52 -11.10
C TRP A 28 -9.81 -11.68 -10.34
N ASN A 29 -10.51 -12.53 -11.09
CA ASN A 29 -11.28 -13.63 -10.52
C ASN A 29 -10.33 -14.66 -9.91
N LEU A 30 -9.18 -14.89 -10.54
CA LEU A 30 -8.12 -15.71 -9.97
C LEU A 30 -7.57 -15.11 -8.68
N PHE A 31 -7.23 -13.81 -8.68
CA PHE A 31 -6.75 -13.09 -7.50
C PHE A 31 -7.72 -13.20 -6.33
N LYS A 32 -9.01 -12.92 -6.57
CA LYS A 32 -10.05 -13.03 -5.54
C LYS A 32 -10.14 -14.45 -4.99
N ARG A 33 -10.06 -15.46 -5.86
CA ARG A 33 -10.11 -16.88 -5.45
C ARG A 33 -8.89 -17.28 -4.62
N VAL A 34 -7.69 -16.96 -5.09
CA VAL A 34 -6.43 -17.35 -4.45
C VAL A 34 -6.25 -16.68 -3.08
N HIS A 35 -6.74 -15.46 -2.92
CA HIS A 35 -6.64 -14.70 -1.67
C HIS A 35 -7.96 -14.60 -0.90
N GLU A 36 -8.95 -15.42 -1.26
CA GLU A 36 -10.25 -15.53 -0.60
C GLU A 36 -10.94 -14.17 -0.36
N LYS A 37 -10.86 -13.28 -1.34
CA LYS A 37 -11.41 -11.93 -1.27
C LYS A 37 -12.92 -11.95 -1.43
N GLN A 38 -13.60 -11.29 -0.50
CA GLN A 38 -15.04 -11.07 -0.52
C GLN A 38 -15.30 -9.59 -0.24
N TYR A 39 -16.21 -9.00 -1.00
CA TYR A 39 -16.58 -7.59 -0.92
C TYR A 39 -18.08 -7.48 -0.68
N ASN A 40 -18.50 -6.48 0.11
CA ASN A 40 -19.88 -6.39 0.58
C ASN A 40 -20.81 -5.73 -0.45
N SER A 41 -20.24 -4.99 -1.40
CA SER A 41 -20.99 -4.30 -2.45
C SER A 41 -20.26 -4.31 -3.79
N VAL A 42 -21.02 -4.15 -4.87
CA VAL A 42 -20.48 -4.02 -6.23
C VAL A 42 -19.59 -2.77 -6.35
N GLU A 43 -19.95 -1.70 -5.65
CA GLU A 43 -19.15 -0.47 -5.61
C GLU A 43 -17.81 -0.68 -4.89
N GLU A 44 -17.80 -1.41 -3.76
CA GLU A 44 -16.58 -1.79 -3.07
C GLU A 44 -15.70 -2.66 -3.98
N GLU A 45 -16.28 -3.67 -4.61
CA GLU A 45 -15.53 -4.54 -5.53
C GLU A 45 -14.93 -3.73 -6.70
N ALA A 46 -15.69 -2.82 -7.30
CA ALA A 46 -15.20 -1.98 -8.39
C ALA A 46 -14.03 -1.09 -7.92
N ASN A 47 -14.14 -0.49 -6.73
CA ASN A 47 -13.04 0.29 -6.16
C ASN A 47 -11.79 -0.57 -5.90
N ARG A 48 -11.97 -1.74 -5.30
CA ARG A 48 -10.88 -2.70 -5.01
C ARG A 48 -10.21 -3.19 -6.28
N ARG A 49 -11.00 -3.42 -7.32
CA ARG A 49 -10.52 -3.75 -8.66
C ARG A 49 -9.65 -2.64 -9.25
N ASN A 50 -10.06 -1.38 -9.14
CA ASN A 50 -9.25 -0.25 -9.63
C ASN A 50 -7.89 -0.17 -8.93
N ILE A 51 -7.89 -0.33 -7.61
CA ILE A 51 -6.66 -0.32 -6.81
C ILE A 51 -5.75 -1.48 -7.25
N TRP A 52 -6.34 -2.66 -7.47
CA TRP A 52 -5.62 -3.83 -7.94
C TRP A 52 -4.99 -3.64 -9.33
N GLU A 53 -5.72 -3.07 -10.29
CA GLU A 53 -5.17 -2.77 -11.63
C GLU A 53 -4.06 -1.74 -11.56
N ALA A 54 -4.23 -0.68 -10.77
CA ALA A 54 -3.19 0.34 -10.55
C ALA A 54 -1.92 -0.26 -9.93
N ASN A 55 -2.07 -1.16 -8.95
CA ASN A 55 -0.95 -1.87 -8.33
C ASN A 55 -0.29 -2.85 -9.31
N LEU A 56 -1.05 -3.52 -10.18
CA LEU A 56 -0.49 -4.38 -11.21
C LEU A 56 0.35 -3.60 -12.21
N ALA A 57 -0.14 -2.45 -12.68
CA ALA A 57 0.61 -1.57 -13.57
C ALA A 57 1.89 -1.06 -12.91
N LYS A 58 1.84 -0.73 -11.61
CA LYS A 58 3.02 -0.36 -10.82
C LYS A 58 4.04 -1.50 -10.75
N ILE A 59 3.59 -2.74 -10.51
CA ILE A 59 4.45 -3.93 -10.47
C ILE A 59 5.14 -4.13 -11.82
N GLN A 60 4.38 -4.09 -12.91
CA GLN A 60 4.91 -4.27 -14.27
C GLN A 60 5.97 -3.22 -14.59
N LYS A 61 5.68 -1.94 -14.33
CA LYS A 61 6.64 -0.85 -14.54
C LYS A 61 7.91 -1.04 -13.71
N HIS A 62 7.78 -1.31 -12.42
CA HIS A 62 8.93 -1.51 -11.53
C HIS A 62 9.79 -2.69 -11.96
N ASN A 63 9.18 -3.80 -12.37
CA ASN A 63 9.93 -4.98 -12.79
C ASN A 63 10.64 -4.75 -14.12
N LEU A 64 10.04 -4.00 -15.05
CA LEU A 64 10.74 -3.55 -16.25
C LEU A 64 11.96 -2.68 -15.90
N GLU A 65 11.83 -1.76 -14.95
CA GLU A 65 12.95 -0.96 -14.46
C GLU A 65 14.02 -1.82 -13.75
N ALA A 66 13.61 -2.87 -13.03
CA ALA A 66 14.51 -3.82 -12.40
C ALA A 66 15.31 -4.64 -13.44
N ASP A 67 14.66 -5.07 -14.54
CA ASP A 67 15.31 -5.77 -15.65
C ASP A 67 16.35 -4.89 -16.37
N LEU A 68 16.16 -3.57 -16.32
CA LEU A 68 17.14 -2.57 -16.79
C LEU A 68 18.25 -2.27 -15.76
N GLY A 69 18.24 -2.92 -14.59
CA GLY A 69 19.22 -2.73 -13.52
C GLY A 69 19.01 -1.48 -12.66
N ILE A 70 17.87 -0.80 -12.76
CA ILE A 70 17.57 0.40 -11.95
C ILE A 70 17.24 0.02 -10.50
N HIS A 71 16.53 -1.10 -10.32
CA HIS A 71 16.18 -1.64 -9.00
C HIS A 71 16.89 -2.97 -8.76
N THR A 72 17.25 -3.22 -7.50
CA THR A 72 17.90 -4.47 -7.06
C THR A 72 16.91 -5.55 -6.63
N TYR A 73 15.61 -5.30 -6.79
CA TYR A 73 14.53 -6.19 -6.40
C TYR A 73 13.37 -6.10 -7.39
N THR A 74 12.45 -7.06 -7.29
CA THR A 74 11.21 -7.08 -8.07
C THR A 74 10.00 -7.07 -7.15
N LEU A 75 8.86 -6.67 -7.70
CA LEU A 75 7.56 -6.70 -7.04
C LEU A 75 6.72 -7.86 -7.59
N GLY A 76 5.78 -8.33 -6.77
CA GLY A 76 4.83 -9.37 -7.15
C GLY A 76 3.45 -9.04 -6.62
N MET A 77 2.42 -9.43 -7.38
CA MET A 77 1.03 -9.31 -6.94
C MET A 77 0.82 -10.26 -5.75
N ASN A 78 0.29 -9.74 -4.65
CA ASN A 78 0.10 -10.48 -3.41
C ASN A 78 -1.25 -10.12 -2.76
N ARG A 79 -1.58 -10.72 -1.61
CA ARG A 79 -2.87 -10.52 -0.91
C ARG A 79 -3.25 -9.07 -0.58
N PHE A 80 -2.31 -8.13 -0.64
CA PHE A 80 -2.51 -6.69 -0.42
C PHE A 80 -2.66 -5.90 -1.72
N GLY A 81 -2.76 -6.59 -2.87
CA GLY A 81 -2.87 -5.98 -4.19
C GLY A 81 -4.08 -5.08 -4.38
N ASP A 82 -5.17 -5.30 -3.63
CA ASP A 82 -6.39 -4.49 -3.64
C ASP A 82 -6.40 -3.38 -2.58
N MET A 83 -5.26 -3.11 -1.94
CA MET A 83 -5.11 -2.07 -0.93
C MET A 83 -4.23 -0.93 -1.43
N THR A 84 -4.60 0.30 -1.06
CA THR A 84 -3.73 1.46 -1.22
C THR A 84 -2.59 1.41 -0.21
N HIS A 85 -1.51 2.15 -0.50
CA HIS A 85 -0.37 2.23 0.41
C HIS A 85 -0.75 2.77 1.80
N GLU A 86 -1.64 3.76 1.85
CA GLU A 86 -2.10 4.35 3.11
C GLU A 86 -3.01 3.41 3.91
N GLU A 87 -3.89 2.66 3.24
CA GLU A 87 -4.67 1.60 3.90
C GLU A 87 -3.76 0.52 4.48
N PHE A 88 -2.77 0.07 3.70
CA PHE A 88 -1.81 -0.93 4.15
C PHE A 88 -1.03 -0.44 5.37
N LYS A 89 -0.51 0.79 5.33
CA LYS A 89 0.18 1.41 6.48
C LYS A 89 -0.74 1.49 7.70
N LYS A 90 -1.98 1.96 7.52
CA LYS A 90 -2.92 2.12 8.64
C LYS A 90 -3.26 0.78 9.32
N GLN A 91 -3.36 -0.30 8.55
CA GLN A 91 -3.76 -1.61 9.07
C GLN A 91 -2.59 -2.46 9.57
N MET A 92 -1.46 -2.43 8.86
CA MET A 92 -0.34 -3.35 9.07
C MET A 92 0.85 -2.72 9.78
N ASN A 93 0.90 -1.38 9.92
CA ASN A 93 1.95 -0.71 10.67
C ASN A 93 1.46 -0.37 12.08
N GLY A 94 1.97 -1.09 13.09
CA GLY A 94 1.67 -0.86 14.50
C GLY A 94 2.66 0.06 15.22
N PHE A 95 3.70 0.56 14.52
CA PHE A 95 4.75 1.34 15.15
C PHE A 95 4.21 2.69 15.67
N LYS A 96 4.28 2.87 16.98
CA LYS A 96 4.00 4.14 17.65
C LYS A 96 5.32 4.69 18.16
N MET A 97 5.85 5.69 17.48
CA MET A 97 6.99 6.44 18.01
C MET A 97 6.54 7.09 19.31
N SER A 98 7.08 6.68 20.46
CA SER A 98 6.91 7.47 21.66
C SER A 98 7.66 8.78 21.42
N ALA A 99 6.93 9.90 21.45
CA ALA A 99 7.59 11.16 21.71
C ALA A 99 8.32 10.96 23.03
N LYS A 100 9.65 11.13 23.04
CA LYS A 100 10.45 11.05 24.25
C LYS A 100 9.70 11.81 25.35
N THR A 101 9.10 11.10 26.30
CA THR A 101 9.00 11.63 27.65
C THR A 101 10.44 12.01 27.95
N GLU A 102 10.69 13.26 28.32
CA GLU A 102 11.99 13.66 28.81
C GLU A 102 12.39 12.63 29.86
N THR A 103 13.24 11.67 29.48
CA THR A 103 13.92 10.81 30.42
C THR A 103 14.69 11.80 31.26
N THR A 104 14.15 12.13 32.43
CA THR A 104 14.90 12.82 33.47
C THR A 104 16.21 12.05 33.60
N GLU A 105 17.31 12.74 33.91
CA GLU A 105 18.66 12.14 33.94
C GLU A 105 18.73 10.83 34.75
N PHE A 106 17.75 10.59 35.62
CA PHE A 106 17.55 9.38 36.40
C PHE A 106 17.30 8.09 35.60
N ASP A 107 16.74 8.18 34.38
CA ASP A 107 16.34 7.00 33.58
C ASP A 107 17.44 6.54 32.59
N ARG A 108 18.61 7.19 32.63
CA ARG A 108 19.79 6.76 31.87
C ARG A 108 20.65 5.86 32.74
N HIS A 109 20.55 4.55 32.54
CA HIS A 109 21.49 3.60 33.12
C HIS A 109 22.82 3.65 32.36
N THR A 110 23.72 4.57 32.76
CA THR A 110 25.13 4.47 32.41
C THR A 110 25.71 3.27 33.16
N PHE A 111 26.38 2.35 32.45
CA PHE A 111 27.07 1.24 33.10
C PHE A 111 28.11 1.79 34.08
N LEU A 112 27.89 1.58 35.38
CA LEU A 112 28.85 1.89 36.43
C LEU A 112 29.64 0.63 36.73
N ALA A 113 30.91 0.60 36.34
CA ALA A 113 31.79 -0.49 36.71
C ALA A 113 31.92 -0.54 38.26
N PRO A 114 31.80 -1.72 38.88
CA PRO A 114 31.98 -1.86 40.32
C PRO A 114 33.38 -1.39 40.72
N SER A 115 33.45 -0.53 41.73
CA SER A 115 34.67 0.16 42.18
C SER A 115 35.78 -0.75 42.72
N ASN A 116 35.49 -2.04 42.95
CA ASN A 116 36.40 -2.98 43.60
C ASN A 116 36.77 -4.18 42.71
N VAL A 117 36.65 -4.08 41.39
CA VAL A 117 37.07 -5.15 40.49
C VAL A 117 38.48 -4.86 39.96
N ALA A 118 39.47 -5.58 40.48
CA ALA A 118 40.80 -5.64 39.89
C ALA A 118 40.77 -6.60 38.70
N ILE A 119 40.79 -6.06 37.48
CA ILE A 119 40.90 -6.86 36.26
C ILE A 119 42.39 -7.15 36.02
N PRO A 120 42.83 -8.41 35.96
CA PRO A 120 44.22 -8.74 35.64
C PRO A 120 44.57 -8.28 34.22
N ASP A 121 45.77 -7.73 34.05
CA ASP A 121 46.32 -7.44 32.72
C ASP A 121 46.50 -8.74 31.94
N ALA A 122 46.26 -8.68 30.63
CA ALA A 122 46.38 -9.83 29.71
C ALA A 122 47.84 -10.15 29.37
#